data_AF-A0A3R0XN92-F1
#
_entry.id   AF-A0A3R0XN92-F1
#
_cell.length_a   1.000
_cell.length_b   1.000
_cell.length_c   1.000
_cell.angle_alpha   90.00
_cell.angle_beta   90.00
_cell.angle_gamma   90.00
#
_symmetry.space_group_name_H-M   'P 1'
#
loop_
_entity.id
_entity.type
_entity.pdbx_description
1 polymer ?
#
loop_
_entity_poly.entity_id
_entity_poly.type
_entity_poly.pdbx_seq_one_letter_code
_entity_poly.pdbx_strand_id
1 'polypeptide(L)'
;MTVRYDFQNCFPRGHKSVRLARQLNAALNSVGGNERTFDSRRNTLIYFCCYVRDTDTGLRNFRLVTEDIIEGYICYRKNKGMCKRTRCNEMSVLRCMMDYFELYELKNSPRLTNTALGLTGENREVKKDRCRILFTG
;
A
#
# COMPACT_ATOMS: atom_id res chain seq x y z
N MET A 1 10.79 -11.23 18.35
CA MET A 1 11.58 -10.99 17.10
C MET A 1 10.66 -10.32 16.10
N THR A 2 10.88 -9.04 15.77
CA THR A 2 10.03 -8.33 14.80
C THR A 2 10.36 -8.81 13.39
N VAL A 3 9.47 -9.59 12.79
CA VAL A 3 9.63 -10.03 11.38
C VAL A 3 9.54 -8.79 10.50
N ARG A 4 10.66 -8.41 9.87
CA ARG A 4 10.64 -7.42 8.79
C ARG A 4 10.18 -8.13 7.53
N TYR A 5 8.97 -7.80 7.08
CA TYR A 5 8.47 -8.33 5.83
C TYR A 5 9.17 -7.68 4.63
N ASP A 6 9.48 -8.48 3.63
CA ASP A 6 9.95 -8.09 2.31
C ASP A 6 9.08 -8.78 1.23
N PHE A 7 9.34 -8.52 -0.05
CA PHE A 7 8.58 -9.16 -1.13
C PHE A 7 8.80 -10.67 -1.25
N GLN A 8 9.85 -11.23 -0.64
CA GLN A 8 10.17 -12.66 -0.68
C GLN A 8 9.45 -13.43 0.44
N ASN A 9 9.19 -12.79 1.58
CA ASN A 9 8.63 -13.42 2.77
C ASN A 9 7.25 -12.88 3.20
N CYS A 10 6.68 -11.89 2.49
CA CYS A 10 5.36 -11.33 2.83
C CYS A 10 4.22 -12.34 2.69
N PHE A 11 4.40 -13.42 1.93
CA PHE A 11 3.45 -14.52 1.80
C PHE A 11 4.11 -15.87 2.17
N PRO A 12 3.39 -16.77 2.87
CA PRO A 12 3.89 -18.12 3.10
C PRO A 12 4.02 -18.90 1.78
N ARG A 13 4.87 -19.94 1.78
CA ARG A 13 5.05 -20.82 0.61
C ARG A 13 3.69 -21.42 0.20
N GLY A 14 3.40 -21.41 -1.09
CA GLY A 14 2.14 -21.93 -1.65
C GLY A 14 0.96 -20.95 -1.60
N HIS A 15 1.11 -19.75 -1.01
CA HIS A 15 0.02 -18.78 -0.98
C HIS A 15 -0.34 -18.28 -2.39
N LYS A 16 -1.65 -18.18 -2.68
CA LYS A 16 -2.21 -17.76 -3.98
C LYS A 16 -1.71 -16.40 -4.49
N SER A 17 -1.29 -15.53 -3.56
CA SER A 17 -0.84 -14.16 -3.83
C SER A 17 0.68 -13.99 -3.94
N VAL A 18 1.50 -15.06 -3.92
CA VAL A 18 2.96 -14.94 -4.13
C VAL A 18 3.30 -14.23 -5.45
N ARG A 19 2.49 -14.44 -6.50
CA ARG A 19 2.63 -13.77 -7.79
C ARG A 19 2.42 -12.25 -7.70
N LEU A 20 1.52 -11.78 -6.83
CA LEU A 20 1.27 -10.37 -6.57
C LEU A 20 2.54 -9.67 -6.05
N ALA A 21 3.20 -10.25 -5.05
CA ALA A 21 4.43 -9.69 -4.48
C ALA A 21 5.53 -9.54 -5.53
N ARG A 22 5.74 -10.57 -6.36
CA ARG A 22 6.71 -10.55 -7.47
C ARG A 22 6.38 -9.46 -8.48
N GLN A 23 5.10 -9.36 -8.86
CA GLN A 23 4.62 -8.36 -9.81
C GLN A 23 4.83 -6.92 -9.29
N LEU A 24 4.51 -6.67 -8.02
CA LEU A 24 4.70 -5.36 -7.39
C LEU A 24 6.18 -5.00 -7.24
N ASN A 25 7.05 -5.97 -6.90
CA ASN A 25 8.49 -5.74 -6.85
C ASN A 25 9.07 -5.39 -8.23
N ALA A 26 8.61 -6.08 -9.29
CA ALA A 26 9.01 -5.76 -10.66
C ALA A 26 8.58 -4.34 -11.06
N ALA A 27 7.30 -4.00 -10.81
CA ALA A 27 6.77 -2.66 -11.10
C ALA A 27 7.52 -1.57 -10.34
N LEU A 28 7.81 -1.77 -9.04
CA LEU A 28 8.58 -0.84 -8.23
C LEU A 28 9.94 -0.51 -8.86
N ASN A 29 10.65 -1.51 -9.37
CA ASN A 29 11.95 -1.32 -10.02
C ASN A 29 11.85 -0.57 -11.36
N SER A 30 10.69 -0.58 -12.02
CA SER A 30 10.45 0.15 -13.26
C SER A 30 10.08 1.63 -13.06
N VAL A 31 9.48 2.02 -11.93
CA VAL A 31 8.93 3.37 -11.72
C VAL A 31 10.01 4.41 -11.32
N GLY A 32 11.26 4.00 -11.08
CA GLY A 32 12.40 4.89 -10.80
C GLY A 32 12.23 5.79 -9.57
N GLY A 33 13.17 6.72 -9.37
CA GLY A 33 13.13 7.73 -8.29
C GLY A 33 14.34 7.66 -7.34
N ASN A 34 14.48 8.68 -6.48
CA ASN A 34 15.57 8.70 -5.49
C ASN A 34 15.37 7.62 -4.41
N GLU A 35 16.47 7.24 -3.75
CA GLU A 35 16.52 6.13 -2.78
C GLU A 35 15.45 6.25 -1.68
N ARG A 36 15.28 7.44 -1.09
CA ARG A 36 14.27 7.66 -0.04
C ARG A 36 12.83 7.46 -0.52
N THR A 37 12.54 7.87 -1.76
CA THR A 37 11.22 7.69 -2.38
C THR A 37 10.99 6.23 -2.73
N PHE A 38 12.04 5.55 -3.21
CA PHE A 38 12.02 4.14 -3.52
C PHE A 38 11.72 3.29 -2.28
N ASP A 39 12.41 3.53 -1.16
CA ASP A 39 12.17 2.81 0.10
C ASP A 39 10.76 3.04 0.65
N SER A 40 10.26 4.27 0.56
CA SER A 40 8.91 4.60 0.99
C SER A 40 7.85 3.87 0.15
N ARG A 41 8.05 3.77 -1.17
CA ARG A 41 7.21 2.99 -2.09
C ARG A 41 7.30 1.50 -1.78
N ARG A 42 8.52 0.96 -1.63
CA ARG A 42 8.78 -0.44 -1.26
C ARG A 42 8.00 -0.83 -0.01
N ASN A 43 8.13 -0.07 1.06
CA ASN A 43 7.45 -0.35 2.33
C ASN A 43 5.93 -0.34 2.17
N THR A 44 5.37 0.63 1.43
CA THR A 44 3.94 0.69 1.15
C THR A 44 3.45 -0.58 0.45
N LEU A 45 4.15 -1.03 -0.59
CA LEU A 45 3.76 -2.21 -1.37
C LEU A 45 3.89 -3.51 -0.57
N ILE A 46 4.89 -3.60 0.32
CA ILE A 46 5.00 -4.70 1.28
C ILE A 46 3.83 -4.69 2.25
N TYR A 47 3.46 -3.53 2.81
CA TYR A 47 2.30 -3.43 3.69
C TYR A 47 0.99 -3.79 2.99
N PHE A 48 0.85 -3.44 1.72
CA PHE A 48 -0.28 -3.87 0.90
C PHE A 48 -0.31 -5.39 0.73
N CYS A 49 0.83 -6.03 0.48
CA CYS A 49 0.92 -7.50 0.44
C CYS A 49 0.54 -8.13 1.78
N CYS A 50 1.00 -7.57 2.90
CA CYS A 50 0.60 -8.04 4.23
C CYS A 50 -0.90 -7.89 4.46
N TYR A 51 -1.52 -6.80 4.02
CA TYR A 51 -2.98 -6.64 4.07
C TYR A 51 -3.69 -7.74 3.27
N VAL A 52 -3.27 -7.99 2.02
CA VAL A 52 -3.85 -9.03 1.16
C VAL A 52 -3.74 -10.41 1.80
N ARG A 53 -2.62 -10.69 2.48
CA ARG A 53 -2.43 -11.93 3.24
C ARG A 53 -3.36 -11.98 4.46
N ASP A 54 -3.31 -10.95 5.31
CA ASP A 54 -3.96 -10.95 6.63
C ASP A 54 -5.49 -10.93 6.51
N THR A 55 -6.03 -10.43 5.40
CA THR A 55 -7.50 -10.34 5.15
C THR A 55 -8.00 -11.35 4.13
N ASP A 56 -7.13 -12.25 3.65
CA ASP A 56 -7.39 -13.24 2.62
C ASP A 56 -8.23 -12.75 1.44
N THR A 57 -7.94 -11.54 0.93
CA THR A 57 -8.74 -10.91 -0.15
C THR A 57 -8.76 -11.71 -1.46
N GLY A 58 -7.96 -12.77 -1.59
CA GLY A 58 -7.89 -13.58 -2.81
C GLY A 58 -7.14 -12.90 -3.95
N LEU A 59 -6.58 -11.71 -3.76
CA LEU A 59 -5.92 -10.95 -4.82
C LEU A 59 -4.63 -11.64 -5.28
N ARG A 60 -4.63 -12.15 -6.52
CA ARG A 60 -3.48 -12.88 -7.11
C ARG A 60 -2.58 -12.00 -7.99
N ASN A 61 -3.11 -10.88 -8.47
CA ASN A 61 -2.48 -9.97 -9.42
C ASN A 61 -3.03 -8.56 -9.19
N PHE A 62 -2.17 -7.54 -9.26
CA PHE A 62 -2.59 -6.16 -9.01
C PHE A 62 -3.60 -5.64 -10.05
N ARG A 63 -3.59 -6.18 -11.28
CA ARG A 63 -4.60 -5.86 -12.32
C ARG A 63 -6.03 -6.28 -11.95
N LEU A 64 -6.19 -7.15 -10.94
CA LEU A 64 -7.50 -7.60 -10.44
C LEU A 64 -7.96 -6.83 -9.19
N VAL A 65 -7.25 -5.74 -8.84
CA VAL A 65 -7.58 -4.96 -7.65
C VAL A 65 -8.86 -4.16 -7.89
N THR A 66 -9.73 -4.12 -6.88
CA THR A 66 -11.00 -3.39 -6.90
C THR A 66 -10.95 -2.19 -5.94
N GLU A 67 -11.95 -1.31 -6.04
CA GLU A 67 -12.11 -0.19 -5.11
C GLU A 67 -12.16 -0.68 -3.65
N ASP A 68 -12.93 -1.74 -3.38
CA ASP A 68 -13.10 -2.30 -2.03
C ASP A 68 -11.77 -2.79 -1.44
N ILE A 69 -10.89 -3.37 -2.26
CA ILE A 69 -9.57 -3.82 -1.79
C ILE A 69 -8.71 -2.61 -1.40
N ILE A 70 -8.77 -1.50 -2.15
CA ILE A 70 -8.01 -0.29 -1.87
C ILE A 70 -8.56 0.46 -0.65
N GLU A 71 -9.88 0.63 -0.58
CA GLU A 71 -10.55 1.21 0.59
C GLU A 71 -10.27 0.39 1.84
N GLY A 72 -10.41 -0.93 1.74
CA GLY A 72 -10.12 -1.88 2.80
C GLY A 72 -8.66 -1.79 3.26
N TYR A 73 -7.70 -1.62 2.35
CA TYR A 73 -6.30 -1.38 2.70
C TYR A 73 -6.14 -0.10 3.51
N ILE A 74 -6.69 1.03 3.06
CA ILE A 74 -6.56 2.31 3.77
C ILE A 74 -7.24 2.24 5.16
N CYS A 75 -8.38 1.56 5.26
CA CYS A 75 -9.06 1.30 6.52
C CYS A 75 -8.24 0.40 7.46
N TYR A 76 -7.66 -0.69 6.94
CA TYR A 76 -6.75 -1.57 7.67
C TYR A 76 -5.55 -0.79 8.25
N ARG A 77 -4.97 0.12 7.48
CA ARG A 77 -3.87 0.98 7.94
C ARG A 77 -4.32 1.97 9.02
N LYS A 78 -5.52 2.53 8.88
CA LYS A 78 -6.14 3.39 9.90
C LYS A 78 -6.32 2.62 11.21
N ASN A 79 -6.82 1.39 11.14
CA ASN A 79 -7.07 0.53 12.30
C ASN A 79 -5.76 0.08 12.98
N LYS A 80 -4.66 -0.02 12.22
CA LYS A 80 -3.29 -0.18 12.76
C LYS A 80 -2.69 1.13 13.33
N GLY A 81 -3.48 2.20 13.48
CA GLY A 81 -3.07 3.47 14.08
C GLY A 81 -2.24 4.37 13.16
N MET A 82 -2.12 4.07 11.86
CA MET A 82 -1.33 4.91 10.96
C MET A 82 -1.93 6.32 10.85
N CYS A 83 -1.10 7.34 11.09
CA CYS A 83 -1.51 8.72 10.92
C CYS A 83 -1.98 8.98 9.47
N LYS A 84 -2.84 9.97 9.32
CA LYS A 84 -3.46 10.30 8.04
C LYS A 84 -2.41 10.70 7.00
N ARG A 85 -1.39 11.51 7.35
CA ARG A 85 -0.26 11.84 6.47
C ARG A 85 0.42 10.61 5.83
N THR A 86 0.63 9.55 6.61
CA THR A 86 1.19 8.28 6.11
C THR A 86 0.23 7.60 5.15
N ARG A 87 -1.06 7.50 5.51
CA ARG A 87 -2.09 6.94 4.61
C ARG A 87 -2.22 7.73 3.30
N CYS A 88 -2.07 9.06 3.32
CA CYS A 88 -2.01 9.87 2.10
C CYS A 88 -0.81 9.52 1.22
N ASN A 89 0.38 9.31 1.81
CA ASN A 89 1.55 8.85 1.06
C ASN A 89 1.32 7.46 0.48
N GLU A 90 0.81 6.53 1.28
CA GLU A 90 0.54 5.16 0.84
C GLU A 90 -0.46 5.15 -0.33
N MET A 91 -1.54 5.94 -0.25
CA MET A 91 -2.49 6.09 -1.35
C MET A 91 -1.84 6.70 -2.61
N SER A 92 -0.92 7.66 -2.45
CA SER A 92 -0.16 8.20 -3.59
C SER A 92 0.67 7.11 -4.29
N VAL A 93 1.27 6.20 -3.54
CA VAL A 93 2.02 5.07 -4.11
C VAL A 93 1.08 4.11 -4.83
N LEU A 94 -0.09 3.80 -4.26
CA LEU A 94 -1.08 2.93 -4.91
C LEU A 94 -1.59 3.53 -6.22
N ARG A 95 -1.80 4.85 -6.29
CA ARG A 95 -2.15 5.54 -7.55
C ARG A 95 -1.04 5.42 -8.59
N CYS A 96 0.23 5.54 -8.20
CA CYS A 96 1.35 5.30 -9.13
C CYS A 96 1.35 3.86 -9.66
N MET A 97 1.00 2.87 -8.85
CA MET A 97 0.88 1.49 -9.33
C MET A 97 -0.32 1.32 -10.26
N MET A 98 -1.47 1.93 -9.94
CA MET A 98 -2.63 1.91 -10.84
C MET A 98 -2.28 2.52 -12.20
N ASP A 99 -1.55 3.63 -12.24
CA ASP A 99 -1.03 4.21 -13.49
C ASP A 99 -0.13 3.23 -14.24
N TYR A 100 0.83 2.62 -13.55
CA TYR A 100 1.78 1.67 -14.15
C TYR A 100 1.08 0.44 -14.74
N PHE A 101 -0.01 -0.03 -14.12
CA PHE A 101 -0.82 -1.14 -14.61
C PHE A 101 -1.97 -0.72 -15.53
N GLU A 102 -2.03 0.57 -15.92
CA GLU A 102 -3.04 1.14 -16.82
C GLU A 102 -4.48 1.01 -16.28
N LEU A 103 -4.63 1.03 -14.95
CA LEU A 103 -5.91 0.98 -14.23
C LEU A 103 -6.49 2.39 -14.02
N TYR A 104 -6.62 3.16 -15.11
CA TYR A 104 -6.98 4.58 -15.04
C TYR A 104 -8.37 4.82 -14.47
N GLU A 105 -9.36 4.00 -14.85
CA GLU A 105 -10.73 4.07 -14.31
C GLU A 105 -10.74 3.88 -12.79
N LEU A 106 -10.00 2.88 -12.31
CA LEU A 106 -9.88 2.64 -10.88
C LEU A 106 -9.19 3.80 -10.17
N LYS A 107 -8.06 4.28 -10.69
CA LYS A 107 -7.33 5.42 -10.11
C LYS A 107 -8.21 6.67 -9.97
N ASN A 108 -9.04 6.94 -10.97
CA ASN A 108 -9.89 8.12 -11.05
C ASN A 108 -11.28 7.91 -10.43
N SER A 109 -11.53 6.75 -9.83
CA SER A 109 -12.79 6.46 -9.15
C SER A 109 -13.12 7.53 -8.11
N PRO A 110 -14.38 8.04 -8.08
CA PRO A 110 -14.85 8.96 -7.04
C PRO A 110 -14.67 8.41 -5.61
N ARG A 111 -14.77 7.09 -5.45
CA ARG A 111 -14.58 6.37 -4.17
C ARG A 111 -13.15 6.39 -3.68
N LEU A 112 -12.18 6.45 -4.60
CA LEU A 112 -10.76 6.46 -4.27
C LEU A 112 -10.17 7.88 -4.18
N THR A 113 -11.01 8.91 -4.12
CA THR A 113 -10.57 10.28 -3.84
C THR A 113 -10.09 10.42 -2.39
N ASN A 114 -9.18 11.35 -2.12
CA ASN A 114 -8.75 11.60 -0.74
C ASN A 114 -9.92 12.00 0.16
N THR A 115 -10.93 12.69 -0.38
CA THR A 115 -12.13 13.08 0.39
C THR A 115 -12.95 11.86 0.77
N ALA A 116 -13.27 10.99 -0.18
CA ALA A 116 -14.03 9.76 0.07
C ALA A 116 -13.32 8.82 1.06
N LEU A 117 -11.99 8.75 0.99
CA LEU A 117 -11.16 7.95 1.91
C LEU A 117 -10.93 8.61 3.29
N GLY A 118 -11.48 9.81 3.54
CA GLY A 118 -11.27 10.54 4.79
C GLY A 118 -9.81 10.97 5.01
N LEU A 119 -9.10 11.26 3.92
CA LEU A 119 -7.69 11.65 3.86
C LEU A 119 -7.48 13.17 3.66
N THR A 120 -8.55 13.96 3.56
CA THR A 120 -8.49 15.43 3.46
C THR A 120 -8.23 16.10 4.81
N GLY A 121 -7.82 17.38 4.76
CA GLY A 121 -7.63 18.22 5.95
C GLY A 121 -6.35 17.96 6.74
N GLU A 122 -5.30 17.40 6.13
CA GLU A 122 -3.97 17.31 6.77
C GLU A 122 -3.15 18.56 6.47
N ASN A 123 -2.73 19.25 7.52
CA ASN A 123 -1.81 20.37 7.43
C ASN A 123 -0.38 19.86 7.19
N ARG A 124 0.41 20.54 6.35
CA ARG A 124 1.81 20.13 6.01
C ARG A 124 2.76 20.12 7.21
N GLU A 125 2.35 20.71 8.34
CA GLU A 125 3.13 20.86 9.57
C GLU A 125 3.24 19.60 10.45
N VAL A 126 2.53 18.52 10.13
CA VAL A 126 2.67 17.27 10.89
C VAL A 126 4.05 16.65 10.60
N LYS A 127 5.04 16.99 11.43
CA LYS A 127 6.38 16.38 11.43
C LYS A 127 6.25 14.86 11.48
N LYS A 128 6.97 14.19 10.57
CA LYS A 128 7.02 12.71 10.39
C LYS A 128 7.30 11.96 11.71
N ASP A 129 7.91 12.60 12.69
CA ASP A 129 8.37 12.02 13.95
C ASP A 129 7.25 11.51 14.88
N ARG A 130 6.01 12.00 14.76
CA ARG A 130 4.89 11.52 15.60
C ARG A 130 4.15 10.30 15.05
N CYS A 131 4.59 9.77 13.91
CA CYS A 131 3.93 8.66 13.22
C CYS A 131 4.82 7.42 13.12
N ARG A 132 5.65 7.16 14.14
CA ARG A 132 6.27 5.85 14.36
C ARG A 132 5.29 5.00 15.16
N ILE A 133 4.64 4.04 14.50
CA ILE A 133 4.20 2.84 15.21
C ILE A 133 5.31 1.81 15.02
N LEU A 134 6.06 1.62 16.09
CA LEU A 134 6.82 0.41 16.35
C LEU A 134 5.80 -0.73 16.34
N PHE A 135 5.97 -1.71 15.45
CA PHE A 135 5.25 -2.97 15.56
C PHE A 135 5.80 -3.70 16.80
N THR A 136 5.17 -3.49 17.95
CA THR A 136 5.15 -4.45 19.07
C THR A 136 4.00 -5.41 18.82
N GLY A 137 4.35 -6.57 18.28
CA GLY A 137 3.56 -7.80 18.25
C GLY A 137 4.51 -8.94 18.56
#